data_AF-A0A9W7J0H5-F1
#
_entry.id   AF-A0A9W7J0H5-F1
#
_cell.length_a   1.000
_cell.length_b   1.000
_cell.length_c   1.000
_cell.angle_alpha   90.00
_cell.angle_beta   90.00
_cell.angle_gamma   90.00
#
_symmetry.space_group_name_H-M   'P 1'
#
loop_
_entity.id
_entity.type
_entity.pdbx_description
1 polymer ?
#
loop_
_entity_poly.entity_id
_entity_poly.type
_entity_poly.pdbx_seq_one_letter_code
_entity_poly.pdbx_strand_id
1 'polypeptide(L)'
;MGVEIVGSNMAQVTEAAEVDKDPVHNETIKVVPSAKESDTGDGTNASNANVPTGAVDEWPATKQIHSFYFARYRLYDDPEMKAKIDQADKELQKWNRTRFKITDELKAIRADRAELLSQVRALNVDFDQFKEILGEKRKEIEPLQQALGKLRTNNYAFGGLCSSEEELNSVIHCLQYRIQHESIPLAEEKHLLREIKRLEGTRETVVANAAMRAQIQDSMGQKEAIQDQVKLMGVDLNGVRKEQHAVQSKKKLIKDKLNVTEKRIDILQEELKDVTEKRDKAYETIQELRKQRDEENAYFFQSRSLLNKAKIVAAKKDIKALEELAAVEAEKFMALWNGDKAFRDDYEKRILMSLDGRQLSRDGRIRNPDEKPLVTPDVLVPLQTETILRPNSRQPKEEAKSSPKKRVQKDAETKVMDSKSPPENVVAEKDTSASTKADSAKLKEKKREEEIAKAKQALERKKKMAEKAAAKAAIRAQKEAEKKLKEIICFSFSLFCF
;
A
#
# COMPACT_ATOMS: atom_id res chain seq x y z
N MET A 1 -6.14 41.34 -17.21
CA MET A 1 -5.17 41.32 -18.32
C MET A 1 -4.97 39.86 -18.70
N GLY A 2 -5.54 39.28 -19.75
CA GLY A 2 -6.24 39.85 -20.92
C GLY A 2 -5.41 39.72 -22.20
N VAL A 3 -6.05 39.42 -23.34
CA VAL A 3 -5.50 39.35 -24.72
C VAL A 3 -4.71 38.05 -25.01
N GLU A 4 -5.34 37.00 -25.59
CA GLU A 4 -5.51 36.66 -27.05
C GLU A 4 -4.32 35.84 -27.59
N ILE A 5 -4.48 34.63 -28.15
CA ILE A 5 -5.19 34.21 -29.38
C ILE A 5 -4.71 34.94 -30.65
N VAL A 6 -3.75 34.34 -31.36
CA VAL A 6 -3.71 34.36 -32.83
C VAL A 6 -3.23 33.00 -33.31
N GLY A 7 -3.93 32.41 -34.28
CA GLY A 7 -3.39 31.37 -35.13
C GLY A 7 -3.66 31.74 -36.59
N SER A 8 -2.75 31.39 -37.50
CA SER A 8 -3.11 31.14 -38.90
C SER A 8 -2.03 30.38 -39.67
N ASN A 9 -2.51 29.39 -40.41
CA ASN A 9 -2.14 28.90 -41.74
C ASN A 9 -0.92 29.46 -42.49
N MET A 10 -0.35 28.57 -43.32
CA MET A 10 0.36 28.70 -44.61
C MET A 10 1.59 27.77 -44.59
N ALA A 11 1.92 26.98 -45.61
CA ALA A 11 1.17 26.53 -46.78
C ALA A 11 1.78 25.18 -47.24
N GLN A 12 1.08 24.42 -48.10
CA GLN A 12 1.70 23.25 -48.74
C GLN A 12 2.76 23.71 -49.75
N VAL A 13 3.98 23.21 -49.63
CA VAL A 13 4.95 23.18 -50.74
C VAL A 13 5.29 21.72 -51.00
N THR A 14 4.87 21.25 -52.17
CA THR A 14 5.24 19.95 -52.72
C THR A 14 6.59 20.07 -53.41
N GLU A 15 7.58 19.29 -52.99
CA GLU A 15 8.73 18.99 -53.84
C GLU A 15 9.18 17.56 -53.59
N ALA A 16 9.45 16.83 -54.68
CA ALA A 16 9.79 15.42 -54.64
C ALA A 16 11.31 15.25 -54.71
N ALA A 17 11.84 14.31 -53.93
CA ALA A 17 13.22 13.82 -54.05
C ALA A 17 13.24 12.31 -53.77
N GLU A 18 14.11 11.60 -54.48
CA GLU A 18 14.01 10.15 -54.67
C GLU A 18 14.31 9.32 -53.41
N VAL A 19 13.61 8.19 -53.30
CA VAL A 19 13.95 7.10 -52.39
C VAL A 19 14.76 6.09 -53.17
N ASP A 20 16.07 6.08 -52.98
CA ASP A 20 16.90 4.95 -53.39
C ASP A 20 16.99 3.95 -52.21
N LYS A 21 16.30 2.81 -52.39
CA LYS A 21 16.30 1.68 -51.45
C LYS A 21 16.08 0.40 -52.23
N ASP A 22 17.14 -0.39 -52.37
CA ASP A 22 17.05 -1.80 -52.76
C ASP A 22 17.77 -2.70 -51.74
N PRO A 23 17.45 -4.02 -51.70
CA PRO A 23 17.22 -4.70 -50.42
C PRO A 23 18.17 -5.92 -50.24
N VAL A 24 17.64 -7.16 -50.18
CA VAL A 24 18.37 -8.46 -50.07
C VAL A 24 18.96 -8.78 -48.68
N HIS A 25 18.64 -9.90 -47.99
CA HIS A 25 17.60 -10.92 -48.16
C HIS A 25 17.19 -11.49 -46.77
N ASN A 26 15.92 -11.88 -46.63
CA ASN A 26 15.45 -12.82 -45.60
C ASN A 26 14.68 -13.94 -46.33
N GLU A 27 15.26 -15.13 -46.47
CA GLU A 27 14.53 -16.28 -47.00
C GLU A 27 14.33 -17.35 -45.92
N THR A 28 13.07 -17.77 -45.78
CA THR A 28 12.63 -18.82 -44.85
C THR A 28 12.36 -20.09 -45.64
N ILE A 29 13.14 -21.14 -45.39
CA ILE A 29 12.99 -22.43 -46.10
C ILE A 29 11.78 -23.18 -45.56
N LYS A 30 10.90 -23.62 -46.47
CA LYS A 30 9.73 -24.47 -46.16
C LYS A 30 10.15 -25.92 -45.93
N VAL A 31 9.46 -26.59 -45.00
CA VAL A 31 9.55 -28.04 -44.78
C VAL A 31 8.29 -28.71 -45.36
N VAL A 32 8.47 -29.83 -46.06
CA VAL A 32 7.39 -30.71 -46.54
C VAL A 32 7.52 -32.08 -45.84
N PRO A 33 6.44 -32.74 -45.38
CA PRO A 33 6.53 -33.99 -44.63
C PRO A 33 6.62 -35.23 -45.54
N SER A 34 7.31 -36.27 -45.07
CA SER A 34 7.38 -37.58 -45.74
C SER A 34 6.09 -38.39 -45.56
N ALA A 35 5.75 -39.22 -46.56
CA ALA A 35 4.58 -40.10 -46.56
C ALA A 35 4.94 -41.56 -46.21
N LYS A 36 3.91 -42.36 -45.90
CA LYS A 36 3.99 -43.72 -45.33
C LYS A 36 4.25 -44.82 -46.37
N GLU A 37 4.79 -45.94 -45.87
CA GLU A 37 4.77 -47.25 -46.53
C GLU A 37 3.34 -47.84 -46.63
N SER A 38 3.15 -48.75 -47.60
CA SER A 38 2.19 -49.85 -47.53
C SER A 38 2.65 -51.03 -48.41
N ASP A 39 2.52 -52.23 -47.88
CA ASP A 39 2.95 -53.53 -48.43
C ASP A 39 1.94 -54.17 -49.40
N THR A 40 2.38 -54.98 -50.36
CA THR A 40 1.63 -56.13 -50.95
C THR A 40 2.46 -56.97 -51.94
N GLY A 41 2.88 -58.16 -51.53
CA GLY A 41 2.34 -59.43 -52.06
C GLY A 41 2.68 -59.95 -53.47
N ASP A 42 3.58 -60.94 -53.49
CA ASP A 42 3.63 -62.15 -54.35
C ASP A 42 4.03 -62.04 -55.85
N GLY A 43 4.59 -63.12 -56.39
CA GLY A 43 5.42 -63.06 -57.62
C GLY A 43 5.22 -64.19 -58.64
N THR A 44 6.01 -64.14 -59.72
CA THR A 44 6.15 -65.25 -60.70
C THR A 44 7.44 -65.11 -61.50
N ASN A 45 8.10 -66.24 -61.80
CA ASN A 45 9.37 -66.28 -62.55
C ASN A 45 9.15 -66.22 -64.08
N ALA A 46 9.90 -65.35 -64.77
CA ALA A 46 10.21 -65.49 -66.20
C ALA A 46 11.52 -64.76 -66.53
N SER A 47 12.27 -65.25 -67.52
CA SER A 47 13.66 -64.89 -67.78
C SER A 47 13.89 -63.96 -68.98
N ASN A 48 15.08 -63.33 -68.96
CA ASN A 48 15.84 -62.72 -70.06
C ASN A 48 15.54 -61.30 -70.56
N ALA A 49 16.67 -60.58 -70.69
CA ALA A 49 16.98 -59.59 -71.73
C ALA A 49 16.18 -58.28 -71.79
N ASN A 50 16.51 -57.36 -70.87
CA ASN A 50 17.18 -56.11 -71.27
C ASN A 50 17.73 -55.38 -70.04
N VAL A 51 19.06 -55.32 -69.90
CA VAL A 51 19.72 -54.38 -68.98
C VAL A 51 19.88 -53.07 -69.73
N PRO A 52 19.28 -51.95 -69.29
CA PRO A 52 19.59 -50.64 -69.86
C PRO A 52 21.01 -50.24 -69.43
N THR A 53 21.99 -50.49 -70.30
CA THR A 53 23.35 -49.97 -70.13
C THR A 53 23.31 -48.44 -70.23
N GLY A 54 23.14 -47.77 -69.10
CA GLY A 54 22.90 -46.33 -69.10
C GLY A 54 22.36 -45.72 -67.80
N ALA A 55 22.16 -46.51 -66.74
CA ALA A 55 22.10 -45.94 -65.39
C ALA A 55 23.51 -45.48 -64.98
N VAL A 56 23.89 -44.27 -65.39
CA VAL A 56 24.87 -43.49 -64.63
C VAL A 56 24.20 -43.23 -63.30
N ASP A 57 24.51 -44.07 -62.33
CA ASP A 57 24.01 -44.01 -60.97
C ASP A 57 24.70 -42.83 -60.28
N GLU A 58 24.31 -41.60 -60.67
CA GLU A 58 24.76 -40.34 -60.09
C GLU A 58 24.11 -40.17 -58.71
N TRP A 59 24.43 -41.11 -57.83
CA TRP A 59 24.33 -40.92 -56.39
C TRP A 59 25.00 -39.60 -56.06
N PRO A 60 24.28 -38.62 -55.48
CA PRO A 60 24.84 -37.31 -55.23
C PRO A 60 26.08 -37.49 -54.35
N ALA A 61 27.23 -37.08 -54.89
CA ALA A 61 28.56 -37.37 -54.34
C ALA A 61 28.54 -37.23 -52.81
N THR A 62 28.98 -38.28 -52.10
CA THR A 62 28.79 -38.45 -50.66
C THR A 62 29.12 -37.16 -49.93
N LYS A 63 28.09 -36.45 -49.46
CA LYS A 63 28.25 -35.13 -48.84
C LYS A 63 29.25 -35.26 -47.70
N GLN A 64 30.38 -34.55 -47.78
CA GLN A 64 31.44 -34.67 -46.79
C GLN A 64 30.96 -34.05 -45.46
N ILE A 65 30.54 -34.90 -44.52
CA ILE A 65 30.04 -34.48 -43.21
C ILE A 65 31.23 -34.30 -42.26
N HIS A 66 31.66 -33.06 -42.07
CA HIS A 66 32.60 -32.72 -41.01
C HIS A 66 31.86 -32.65 -39.66
N SER A 67 32.23 -33.52 -38.72
CA SER A 67 31.64 -33.59 -37.38
C SER A 67 32.67 -33.17 -36.33
N PHE A 68 32.38 -32.10 -35.60
CA PHE A 68 33.23 -31.58 -34.53
C PHE A 68 32.54 -31.74 -33.17
N TYR A 69 33.29 -32.18 -32.17
CA TYR A 69 32.80 -32.43 -30.82
C TYR A 69 33.30 -31.38 -29.84
N PHE A 70 32.43 -30.95 -28.94
CA PHE A 70 32.73 -29.97 -27.89
C PHE A 70 32.35 -30.53 -26.53
N ALA A 71 33.19 -30.33 -25.53
CA ALA A 71 32.89 -30.72 -24.15
C ALA A 71 31.63 -30.00 -23.66
N ARG A 72 30.64 -30.77 -23.19
CA ARG A 72 29.34 -30.22 -22.81
C ARG A 72 29.26 -29.96 -21.31
N TYR A 73 29.41 -28.70 -20.94
CA TYR A 73 29.08 -28.21 -19.61
C TYR A 73 27.57 -28.22 -19.41
N ARG A 74 27.12 -28.53 -18.18
CA ARG A 74 25.71 -28.53 -17.80
C ARG A 74 25.45 -27.48 -16.76
N LEU A 75 24.30 -26.81 -16.88
CA LEU A 75 23.76 -25.98 -15.82
C LEU A 75 23.49 -26.88 -14.60
N TYR A 76 23.90 -26.41 -13.44
CA TYR A 76 23.59 -27.02 -12.16
C TYR A 76 22.72 -26.06 -11.36
N ASP A 77 21.46 -26.43 -11.17
CA ASP A 77 20.54 -25.74 -10.27
C ASP A 77 20.58 -26.49 -8.93
N ASP A 78 21.43 -26.03 -8.02
CA ASP A 78 21.56 -26.68 -6.71
C ASP A 78 20.25 -26.59 -5.91
N PRO A 79 19.69 -27.73 -5.42
CA PRO A 79 18.43 -27.72 -4.70
C PRO A 79 18.48 -26.89 -3.41
N GLU A 80 19.61 -26.85 -2.70
CA GLU A 80 19.74 -26.05 -1.49
C GLU A 80 19.81 -24.57 -1.80
N MET A 81 20.62 -24.15 -2.77
CA MET A 81 20.69 -22.74 -3.18
C MET A 81 19.33 -22.24 -3.68
N LYS A 82 18.60 -23.07 -4.44
CA LYS A 82 17.24 -22.76 -4.84
C LYS A 82 16.30 -22.62 -3.64
N ALA A 83 16.35 -23.55 -2.67
CA ALA A 83 15.55 -23.46 -1.46
C ALA A 83 15.87 -22.22 -0.61
N LYS A 84 17.15 -21.84 -0.51
CA LYS A 84 17.62 -20.60 0.15
C LYS A 84 17.06 -19.35 -0.54
N ILE A 85 17.10 -19.29 -1.88
CA ILE A 85 16.50 -18.19 -2.66
C ILE A 85 14.98 -18.14 -2.49
N ASP A 86 14.28 -19.27 -2.58
CA ASP A 86 12.82 -19.36 -2.42
C ASP A 86 12.38 -19.00 -0.99
N GLN A 87 13.20 -19.27 0.02
CA GLN A 87 12.96 -18.85 1.40
C GLN A 87 13.15 -17.33 1.56
N ALA A 88 14.26 -16.78 1.05
CA ALA A 88 14.51 -15.34 1.10
C ALA A 88 13.45 -14.54 0.33
N ASP A 89 12.95 -15.04 -0.81
CA ASP A 89 11.84 -14.38 -1.53
C ASP A 89 10.54 -14.39 -0.71
N LYS A 90 10.17 -15.49 -0.04
CA LYS A 90 9.01 -15.51 0.87
C LYS A 90 9.13 -14.47 1.97
N GLU A 91 10.33 -14.28 2.52
CA GLU A 91 10.61 -13.25 3.53
C GLU A 91 10.53 -11.84 2.94
N LEU A 92 11.10 -11.60 1.76
CA LEU A 92 10.94 -10.34 1.02
C LEU A 92 9.46 -10.01 0.76
N GLN A 93 8.65 -10.99 0.33
CA GLN A 93 7.20 -10.83 0.14
C GLN A 93 6.49 -10.54 1.47
N LYS A 94 6.89 -11.16 2.58
CA LYS A 94 6.36 -10.87 3.92
C LYS A 94 6.67 -9.42 4.32
N TRP A 95 7.92 -8.96 4.20
CA TRP A 95 8.31 -7.59 4.52
C TRP A 95 7.62 -6.57 3.61
N ASN A 96 7.50 -6.83 2.31
CA ASN A 96 6.73 -5.99 1.39
C ASN A 96 5.26 -5.85 1.82
N ARG A 97 4.58 -6.95 2.16
CA ARG A 97 3.19 -6.91 2.67
C ARG A 97 3.06 -6.09 3.94
N THR A 98 3.99 -6.23 4.89
CA THR A 98 4.01 -5.43 6.12
C THR A 98 4.26 -3.95 5.83
N ARG A 99 5.21 -3.64 4.95
CA ARG A 99 5.53 -2.27 4.50
C ARG A 99 4.31 -1.58 3.88
N PHE A 100 3.55 -2.28 3.04
CA PHE A 100 2.30 -1.75 2.46
C PHE A 100 1.27 -1.45 3.55
N LYS A 101 1.02 -2.38 4.49
CA LYS A 101 0.08 -2.15 5.61
C LYS A 101 0.44 -0.93 6.44
N ILE A 102 1.72 -0.78 6.82
CA ILE A 102 2.21 0.38 7.59
C ILE A 102 2.05 1.67 6.77
N THR A 103 2.31 1.63 5.45
CA THR A 103 2.14 2.79 4.55
C THR A 103 0.67 3.21 4.44
N ASP A 104 -0.26 2.25 4.36
CA ASP A 104 -1.70 2.51 4.32
C ASP A 104 -2.23 3.04 5.67
N GLU A 105 -1.76 2.50 6.80
CA GLU A 105 -2.08 3.01 8.13
C GLU A 105 -1.54 4.45 8.31
N LEU A 106 -0.29 4.72 7.94
CA LEU A 106 0.28 6.08 7.92
C LEU A 106 -0.54 7.04 7.06
N LYS A 107 -1.06 6.58 5.92
CA LYS A 107 -1.90 7.40 5.03
C LYS A 107 -3.25 7.73 5.68
N ALA A 108 -3.89 6.76 6.34
CA ALA A 108 -5.13 6.98 7.09
C ALA A 108 -4.91 7.99 8.23
N ILE A 109 -3.91 7.75 9.08
CA ILE A 109 -3.65 8.61 10.25
C ILE A 109 -3.18 10.02 9.84
N ARG A 110 -2.51 10.17 8.69
CA ARG A 110 -2.21 11.50 8.10
C ARG A 110 -3.47 12.22 7.58
N ALA A 111 -4.48 11.49 7.12
CA ALA A 111 -5.78 12.07 6.77
C ALA A 111 -6.54 12.53 8.03
N ASP A 112 -6.57 11.71 9.08
CA ASP A 112 -7.15 12.07 10.38
C ASP A 112 -6.47 13.31 10.98
N ARG A 113 -5.13 13.38 10.91
CA ARG A 113 -4.34 14.57 11.29
C ARG A 113 -4.77 15.82 10.50
N ALA A 114 -5.01 15.68 9.20
CA ALA A 114 -5.45 16.79 8.35
C ALA A 114 -6.90 17.24 8.66
N GLU A 115 -7.78 16.31 9.06
CA GLU A 115 -9.12 16.63 9.53
C GLU A 115 -9.06 17.38 10.88
N LEU A 116 -8.33 16.85 11.87
CA LEU A 116 -8.15 17.50 13.18
C LEU A 116 -7.54 18.90 13.03
N LEU A 117 -6.55 19.09 12.15
CA LEU A 117 -6.00 20.41 11.83
C LEU A 117 -7.04 21.36 11.19
N SER A 118 -7.97 20.83 10.40
CA SER A 118 -9.05 21.62 9.81
C SER A 118 -10.08 22.03 10.85
N GLN A 119 -10.42 21.14 11.79
CA GLN A 119 -11.25 21.47 12.96
C GLN A 119 -10.58 22.54 13.85
N VAL A 120 -9.26 22.46 14.09
CA VAL A 120 -8.52 23.50 14.83
C VAL A 120 -8.53 24.84 14.09
N ARG A 121 -8.44 24.85 12.75
CA ARG A 121 -8.54 26.07 11.95
C ARG A 121 -9.93 26.71 12.05
N ALA A 122 -11.00 25.92 11.97
CA ALA A 122 -12.37 26.42 12.15
C ALA A 122 -12.54 27.06 13.55
N LEU A 123 -12.16 26.35 14.62
CA LEU A 123 -12.24 26.87 15.98
C LEU A 123 -11.30 28.07 16.26
N ASN A 124 -10.31 28.34 15.40
CA ASN A 124 -9.54 29.59 15.48
C ASN A 124 -10.36 30.76 14.94
N VAL A 125 -11.03 30.58 13.79
CA VAL A 125 -11.92 31.62 13.20
C VAL A 125 -13.03 31.96 14.19
N ASP A 126 -13.70 30.97 14.77
CA ASP A 126 -14.72 31.19 15.80
C ASP A 126 -14.16 31.96 17.01
N PHE A 127 -12.94 31.62 17.46
CA PHE A 127 -12.30 32.28 18.60
C PHE A 127 -11.92 33.75 18.30
N ASP A 128 -11.48 34.04 17.08
CA ASP A 128 -11.16 35.40 16.64
C ASP A 128 -12.43 36.25 16.47
N GLN A 129 -13.54 35.68 15.98
CA GLN A 129 -14.87 36.31 15.99
C GLN A 129 -15.32 36.65 17.42
N PHE A 130 -15.21 35.72 18.38
CA PHE A 130 -15.52 36.01 19.78
C PHE A 130 -14.63 37.12 20.35
N LYS A 131 -13.37 37.19 19.97
CA LYS A 131 -12.44 38.26 20.39
C LYS A 131 -12.85 39.62 19.81
N GLU A 132 -13.34 39.67 18.58
CA GLU A 132 -13.88 40.87 17.94
C GLU A 132 -15.15 41.36 18.64
N ILE A 133 -16.16 40.49 18.83
CA ILE A 133 -17.41 40.79 19.54
C ILE A 133 -17.14 41.31 20.97
N LEU A 134 -16.25 40.64 21.72
CA LEU A 134 -15.84 41.10 23.06
C LEU A 134 -15.08 42.44 23.03
N GLY A 135 -14.41 42.76 21.92
CA GLY A 135 -13.73 44.03 21.70
C GLY A 135 -14.71 45.17 21.40
N GLU A 136 -15.70 44.93 20.53
CA GLU A 136 -16.78 45.87 20.21
C GLU A 136 -17.63 46.19 21.43
N LYS A 137 -18.15 45.16 22.11
CA LYS A 137 -18.95 45.33 23.33
C LYS A 137 -18.18 46.03 24.46
N ARG A 138 -16.85 45.89 24.53
CA ARG A 138 -16.02 46.69 25.44
C ARG A 138 -16.02 48.18 25.06
N LYS A 139 -15.83 48.51 23.78
CA LYS A 139 -15.87 49.90 23.28
C LYS A 139 -17.22 50.57 23.52
N GLU A 140 -18.32 49.81 23.46
CA GLU A 140 -19.66 50.31 23.80
C GLU A 140 -19.86 50.56 25.31
N ILE A 141 -19.31 49.69 26.18
CA ILE A 141 -19.44 49.81 27.64
C ILE A 141 -18.57 50.93 28.21
N GLU A 142 -17.37 51.14 27.68
CA GLU A 142 -16.38 52.08 28.19
C GLU A 142 -16.88 53.53 28.37
N PRO A 143 -17.57 54.18 27.39
CA PRO A 143 -18.13 55.51 27.59
C PRO A 143 -19.28 55.54 28.61
N LEU A 144 -20.10 54.47 28.69
CA LEU A 144 -21.17 54.36 29.70
C LEU A 144 -20.60 54.24 31.12
N GLN A 145 -19.50 53.50 31.28
CA GLN A 145 -18.75 53.43 32.55
C GLN A 145 -18.09 54.77 32.89
N GLN A 146 -17.57 55.50 31.91
CA GLN A 146 -17.01 56.84 32.12
C GLN A 146 -18.10 57.85 32.54
N ALA A 147 -19.31 57.78 31.96
CA ALA A 147 -20.46 58.59 32.36
C ALA A 147 -20.93 58.26 33.78
N LEU A 148 -21.05 56.96 34.14
CA LEU A 148 -21.32 56.52 35.50
C LEU A 148 -20.24 56.97 36.50
N GLY A 149 -18.97 57.02 36.08
CA GLY A 149 -17.88 57.57 36.88
C GLY A 149 -18.11 59.03 37.24
N LYS A 150 -18.37 59.88 36.25
CA LYS A 150 -18.69 61.31 36.44
C LYS A 150 -19.90 61.52 37.35
N LEU A 151 -20.97 60.75 37.16
CA LEU A 151 -22.19 60.78 38.00
C LEU A 151 -21.95 60.29 39.44
N ARG A 152 -20.91 59.49 39.71
CA ARG A 152 -20.55 59.06 41.07
C ARG A 152 -19.69 60.09 41.81
N THR A 153 -18.80 60.79 41.11
CA THR A 153 -17.92 61.81 41.72
C THR A 153 -18.70 62.96 42.34
N ASN A 154 -19.84 63.34 41.75
CA ASN A 154 -20.69 64.43 42.25
C ASN A 154 -21.41 64.11 43.58
N ASN A 155 -21.56 62.83 43.95
CA ASN A 155 -22.45 62.42 45.05
C ASN A 155 -21.80 62.39 46.45
N TYR A 156 -20.47 62.51 46.56
CA TYR A 156 -19.75 62.32 47.83
C TYR A 156 -19.44 63.60 48.63
N ALA A 157 -19.89 64.77 48.18
CA ALA A 157 -19.51 66.06 48.77
C ALA A 157 -20.31 66.49 50.02
N PHE A 158 -21.40 65.81 50.38
CA PHE A 158 -22.39 66.34 51.34
C PHE A 158 -22.70 65.45 52.56
N GLY A 159 -21.82 65.52 53.57
CA GLY A 159 -22.11 65.05 54.92
C GLY A 159 -21.99 66.18 55.96
N GLY A 160 -23.11 66.61 56.57
CA GLY A 160 -23.07 67.40 57.81
C GLY A 160 -24.03 68.59 58.00
N LEU A 161 -24.82 69.00 56.99
CA LEU A 161 -25.80 70.09 57.11
C LEU A 161 -27.24 69.59 56.95
N CYS A 162 -28.22 70.35 57.46
CA CYS A 162 -29.67 70.13 57.31
C CYS A 162 -30.04 69.83 55.85
N SER A 163 -31.02 68.95 55.66
CA SER A 163 -31.32 68.35 54.35
C SER A 163 -32.11 69.27 53.44
N SER A 164 -32.92 70.15 54.02
CA SER A 164 -33.75 71.14 53.31
C SER A 164 -33.89 72.46 54.08
N GLU A 165 -34.41 73.48 53.39
CA GLU A 165 -34.69 74.79 54.00
C GLU A 165 -35.82 74.71 55.03
N GLU A 166 -36.78 73.79 54.86
CA GLU A 166 -37.87 73.52 55.80
C GLU A 166 -37.35 72.86 57.09
N GLU A 167 -36.42 71.91 57.00
CA GLU A 167 -35.74 71.35 58.18
C GLU A 167 -34.97 72.45 58.94
N LEU A 168 -34.23 73.30 58.22
CA LEU A 168 -33.49 74.41 58.82
C LEU A 168 -34.43 75.42 59.50
N ASN A 169 -35.51 75.82 58.83
CA ASN A 169 -36.53 76.71 59.40
C ASN A 169 -37.24 76.07 60.59
N SER A 170 -37.53 74.76 60.56
CA SER A 170 -38.12 74.05 61.70
C SER A 170 -37.19 74.03 62.90
N VAL A 171 -35.88 73.81 62.71
CA VAL A 171 -34.90 73.85 63.80
C VAL A 171 -34.79 75.28 64.36
N ILE A 172 -34.67 76.30 63.50
CA ILE A 172 -34.64 77.71 63.92
C ILE A 172 -35.92 78.08 64.70
N HIS A 173 -37.10 77.68 64.20
CA HIS A 173 -38.38 77.92 64.86
C HIS A 173 -38.46 77.23 66.24
N CYS A 174 -38.01 75.99 66.37
CA CYS A 174 -37.94 75.29 67.66
C CYS A 174 -37.02 76.01 68.67
N LEU A 175 -35.87 76.53 68.21
CA LEU A 175 -34.96 77.30 69.07
C LEU A 175 -35.58 78.67 69.47
N GLN A 176 -36.30 79.33 68.57
CA GLN A 176 -37.01 80.58 68.85
C GLN A 176 -38.20 80.37 69.80
N TYR A 177 -39.00 79.31 69.61
CA TYR A 177 -40.09 78.94 70.50
C TYR A 177 -39.58 78.64 71.92
N ARG A 178 -38.45 77.91 72.03
CA ARG A 178 -37.77 77.63 73.28
C ARG A 178 -37.32 78.91 74.02
N ILE A 179 -36.82 79.91 73.30
CA ILE A 179 -36.50 81.24 73.89
C ILE A 179 -37.75 81.98 74.38
N GLN A 180 -38.89 81.85 73.68
CA GLN A 180 -40.12 82.59 73.99
C GLN A 180 -40.96 81.97 75.12
N HIS A 181 -40.88 80.64 75.32
CA HIS A 181 -41.83 79.91 76.17
C HIS A 181 -41.19 79.05 77.27
N GLU A 182 -39.87 78.82 77.27
CA GLU A 182 -39.18 78.13 78.37
C GLU A 182 -38.44 79.15 79.27
N SER A 183 -38.42 78.89 80.58
CA SER A 183 -37.69 79.73 81.56
C SER A 183 -36.20 79.41 81.58
N ILE A 184 -35.49 79.75 80.51
CA ILE A 184 -34.05 79.46 80.34
C ILE A 184 -33.13 80.51 81.00
N PRO A 185 -31.94 80.11 81.52
CA PRO A 185 -30.93 81.04 82.00
C PRO A 185 -30.34 81.92 80.88
N LEU A 186 -29.98 83.17 81.20
CA LEU A 186 -29.39 84.15 80.26
C LEU A 186 -28.13 83.65 79.51
N ALA A 187 -27.39 82.69 80.09
CA ALA A 187 -26.24 82.05 79.45
C ALA A 187 -26.65 81.09 78.32
N GLU A 188 -27.74 80.34 78.51
CA GLU A 188 -28.33 79.44 77.51
C GLU A 188 -29.05 80.24 76.43
N GLU A 189 -29.80 81.28 76.79
CA GLU A 189 -30.43 82.20 75.83
C GLU A 189 -29.40 82.81 74.86
N LYS A 190 -28.28 83.33 75.38
CA LYS A 190 -27.15 83.82 74.57
C LYS A 190 -26.41 82.73 73.79
N HIS A 191 -26.57 81.46 74.16
CA HIS A 191 -26.07 80.32 73.38
C HIS A 191 -27.02 80.02 72.21
N LEU A 192 -28.33 79.91 72.48
CA LEU A 192 -29.36 79.67 71.47
C LEU A 192 -29.41 80.78 70.41
N LEU A 193 -29.26 82.05 70.79
CA LEU A 193 -29.17 83.17 69.85
C LEU A 193 -27.93 83.10 68.93
N ARG A 194 -26.79 82.64 69.45
CA ARG A 194 -25.58 82.40 68.63
C ARG A 194 -25.78 81.23 67.67
N GLU A 195 -26.48 80.19 68.12
CA GLU A 195 -26.79 79.01 67.31
C GLU A 195 -27.80 79.31 66.20
N ILE A 196 -28.86 80.08 66.48
CA ILE A 196 -29.79 80.59 65.47
C ILE A 196 -29.03 81.40 64.41
N LYS A 197 -28.18 82.34 64.82
CA LYS A 197 -27.37 83.14 63.88
C LYS A 197 -26.39 82.28 63.07
N ARG A 198 -25.86 81.20 63.64
CA ARG A 198 -25.01 80.22 62.92
C ARG A 198 -25.81 79.46 61.88
N LEU A 199 -27.03 79.01 62.22
CA LEU A 199 -27.94 78.28 61.33
C LEU A 199 -28.46 79.17 60.19
N GLU A 200 -28.84 80.41 60.48
CA GLU A 200 -29.19 81.44 59.49
C GLU A 200 -28.03 81.72 58.54
N GLY A 201 -26.80 81.82 59.05
CA GLY A 201 -25.59 81.93 58.22
C GLY A 201 -25.30 80.71 57.32
N THR A 202 -25.91 79.56 57.61
CA THR A 202 -25.90 78.37 56.73
C THR A 202 -27.11 78.26 55.81
N ARG A 203 -28.03 79.24 55.78
CA ARG A 203 -29.23 79.16 54.93
C ARG A 203 -28.90 79.09 53.44
N GLU A 204 -28.00 79.95 52.96
CA GLU A 204 -27.55 79.93 51.55
C GLU A 204 -26.89 78.60 51.17
N THR A 205 -26.08 78.02 52.07
CA THR A 205 -25.47 76.72 51.81
C THR A 205 -26.51 75.60 51.85
N VAL A 206 -27.46 75.59 52.79
CA VAL A 206 -28.57 74.62 52.80
C VAL A 206 -29.42 74.71 51.52
N VAL A 207 -29.73 75.91 51.03
CA VAL A 207 -30.46 76.10 49.76
C VAL A 207 -29.65 75.60 48.56
N ALA A 208 -28.37 75.93 48.46
CA ALA A 208 -27.49 75.40 47.42
C ALA A 208 -27.35 73.87 47.50
N ASN A 209 -27.30 73.31 48.70
CA ASN A 209 -27.24 71.87 48.94
C ASN A 209 -28.55 71.18 48.57
N ALA A 210 -29.70 71.79 48.86
CA ALA A 210 -31.02 71.29 48.48
C ALA A 210 -31.19 71.29 46.95
N ALA A 211 -30.79 72.37 46.28
CA ALA A 211 -30.77 72.45 44.81
C ALA A 211 -29.83 71.41 44.19
N MET A 212 -28.63 71.22 44.74
CA MET A 212 -27.70 70.16 44.33
C MET A 212 -28.26 68.76 44.59
N ARG A 213 -28.94 68.52 45.72
CA ARG A 213 -29.61 67.24 46.02
C ARG A 213 -30.73 66.95 45.03
N ALA A 214 -31.54 67.95 44.67
CA ALA A 214 -32.57 67.83 43.64
C ALA A 214 -31.96 67.51 42.27
N GLN A 215 -30.91 68.24 41.85
CA GLN A 215 -30.21 67.96 40.59
C GLN A 215 -29.56 66.56 40.58
N ILE A 216 -29.03 66.09 41.71
CA ILE A 216 -28.55 64.71 41.87
C ILE A 216 -29.70 63.72 41.73
N GLN A 217 -30.84 63.97 42.35
CA GLN A 217 -32.04 63.11 42.28
C GLN A 217 -32.60 63.01 40.85
N ASP A 218 -32.67 64.13 40.12
CA ASP A 218 -33.07 64.14 38.70
C ASP A 218 -32.06 63.38 37.83
N SER A 219 -30.76 63.51 38.12
CA SER A 219 -29.71 62.74 37.45
C SER A 219 -29.70 61.25 37.82
N MET A 220 -30.31 60.86 38.96
CA MET A 220 -30.35 59.46 39.39
C MET A 220 -31.17 58.59 38.44
N GLY A 221 -32.28 59.10 37.88
CA GLY A 221 -33.03 58.36 36.85
C GLY A 221 -32.20 58.09 35.59
N GLN A 222 -31.33 59.02 35.19
CA GLN A 222 -30.39 58.83 34.08
C GLN A 222 -29.28 57.82 34.45
N LYS A 223 -28.76 57.91 35.68
CA LYS A 223 -27.76 56.99 36.23
C LYS A 223 -28.29 55.56 36.33
N GLU A 224 -29.53 55.38 36.75
CA GLU A 224 -30.22 54.08 36.84
C GLU A 224 -30.40 53.47 35.46
N ALA A 225 -30.88 54.24 34.47
CA ALA A 225 -30.99 53.79 33.08
C ALA A 225 -29.64 53.35 32.49
N ILE A 226 -28.56 54.14 32.68
CA ILE A 226 -27.21 53.77 32.22
C ILE A 226 -26.69 52.55 32.98
N GLN A 227 -26.96 52.45 34.29
CA GLN A 227 -26.56 51.32 35.11
C GLN A 227 -27.25 50.02 34.67
N ASP A 228 -28.53 50.06 34.30
CA ASP A 228 -29.27 48.91 33.81
C ASP A 228 -28.86 48.50 32.39
N GLN A 229 -28.57 49.47 31.52
CA GLN A 229 -27.95 49.20 30.22
C GLN A 229 -26.59 48.49 30.37
N VAL A 230 -25.72 48.98 31.28
CA VAL A 230 -24.42 48.36 31.57
C VAL A 230 -24.58 46.97 32.22
N LYS A 231 -25.59 46.74 33.06
CA LYS A 231 -25.91 45.39 33.57
C LYS A 231 -26.29 44.45 32.43
N LEU A 232 -27.19 44.87 31.54
CA LEU A 232 -27.67 44.07 30.41
C LEU A 232 -26.50 43.66 29.49
N MET A 233 -25.71 44.63 29.04
CA MET A 233 -24.51 44.39 28.23
C MET A 233 -23.46 43.53 28.98
N GLY A 234 -23.41 43.60 30.32
CA GLY A 234 -22.61 42.73 31.16
C GLY A 234 -23.07 41.27 31.19
N VAL A 235 -24.39 41.01 31.09
CA VAL A 235 -24.95 39.66 30.96
C VAL A 235 -24.60 39.06 29.60
N ASP A 236 -24.77 39.82 28.52
CA ASP A 236 -24.43 39.38 27.15
C ASP A 236 -22.94 39.04 27.03
N LEU A 237 -22.07 39.92 27.52
CA LEU A 237 -20.62 39.68 27.59
C LEU A 237 -20.26 38.39 28.36
N ASN A 238 -20.99 38.08 29.43
CA ASN A 238 -20.76 36.87 30.22
C ASN A 238 -21.23 35.61 29.46
N GLY A 239 -22.28 35.71 28.65
CA GLY A 239 -22.68 34.67 27.69
C GLY A 239 -21.56 34.37 26.69
N VAL A 240 -21.12 35.40 25.96
CA VAL A 240 -20.04 35.31 24.97
C VAL A 240 -18.74 34.75 25.58
N ARG A 241 -18.38 35.15 26.80
CA ARG A 241 -17.19 34.63 27.50
C ARG A 241 -17.31 33.13 27.84
N LYS A 242 -18.50 32.64 28.20
CA LYS A 242 -18.73 31.20 28.43
C LYS A 242 -18.55 30.39 27.14
N GLU A 243 -19.08 30.89 26.03
CA GLU A 243 -18.92 30.27 24.70
C GLU A 243 -17.46 30.28 24.24
N GLN A 244 -16.75 31.39 24.43
CA GLN A 244 -15.31 31.48 24.18
C GLN A 244 -14.52 30.41 24.97
N HIS A 245 -14.81 30.25 26.27
CA HIS A 245 -14.18 29.18 27.08
C HIS A 245 -14.57 27.78 26.61
N ALA A 246 -15.82 27.56 26.18
CA ALA A 246 -16.23 26.27 25.62
C ALA A 246 -15.48 25.93 24.32
N VAL A 247 -15.30 26.90 23.41
CA VAL A 247 -14.48 26.74 22.20
C VAL A 247 -13.00 26.53 22.55
N GLN A 248 -12.46 27.25 23.52
CA GLN A 248 -11.09 27.06 24.00
C GLN A 248 -10.88 25.63 24.56
N SER A 249 -11.84 25.09 25.32
CA SER A 249 -11.78 23.71 25.82
C SER A 249 -11.88 22.67 24.71
N LYS A 250 -12.77 22.86 23.71
CA LYS A 250 -12.84 22.01 22.51
C LYS A 250 -11.51 22.02 21.74
N LYS A 251 -10.93 23.21 21.53
CA LYS A 251 -9.64 23.42 20.87
C LYS A 251 -8.48 22.74 21.63
N LYS A 252 -8.49 22.76 22.96
CA LYS A 252 -7.53 22.00 23.78
C LYS A 252 -7.66 20.49 23.54
N LEU A 253 -8.88 19.94 23.65
CA LEU A 253 -9.14 18.52 23.42
C LEU A 253 -8.68 18.03 22.04
N ILE A 254 -8.90 18.82 20.99
CA ILE A 254 -8.47 18.47 19.63
C ILE A 254 -6.94 18.57 19.48
N LYS A 255 -6.28 19.54 20.12
CA LYS A 255 -4.80 19.59 20.19
C LYS A 255 -4.22 18.39 20.92
N ASP A 256 -4.83 17.94 22.01
CA ASP A 256 -4.37 16.77 22.75
C ASP A 256 -4.51 15.49 21.89
N LYS A 257 -5.60 15.34 21.13
CA LYS A 257 -5.75 14.29 20.11
C LYS A 257 -4.70 14.40 18.99
N LEU A 258 -4.43 15.61 18.49
CA LEU A 258 -3.42 15.85 17.46
C LEU A 258 -2.03 15.40 17.92
N ASN A 259 -1.64 15.71 19.16
CA ASN A 259 -0.37 15.27 19.75
C ASN A 259 -0.26 13.73 19.86
N VAL A 260 -1.37 13.04 20.16
CA VAL A 260 -1.42 11.55 20.16
C VAL A 260 -1.28 11.00 18.75
N THR A 261 -1.95 11.62 17.77
CA THR A 261 -1.90 11.27 16.35
C THR A 261 -0.49 11.43 15.79
N GLU A 262 0.19 12.53 16.14
CA GLU A 262 1.58 12.83 15.75
C GLU A 262 2.54 11.77 16.29
N LYS A 263 2.47 11.44 17.59
CA LYS A 263 3.26 10.35 18.19
C LYS A 263 3.02 8.99 17.51
N ARG A 264 1.78 8.66 17.11
CA ARG A 264 1.51 7.41 16.37
C ARG A 264 2.10 7.43 14.97
N ILE A 265 2.10 8.59 14.30
CA ILE A 265 2.77 8.79 13.01
C ILE A 265 4.29 8.59 13.15
N ASP A 266 4.91 9.08 14.21
CA ASP A 266 6.36 8.92 14.45
C ASP A 266 6.73 7.45 14.72
N ILE A 267 5.97 6.76 15.58
CA ILE A 267 6.13 5.33 15.86
C ILE A 267 6.03 4.51 14.56
N LEU A 268 5.01 4.77 13.74
CA LEU A 268 4.84 4.07 12.45
C LEU A 268 5.91 4.41 11.41
N GLN A 269 6.55 5.59 11.50
CA GLN A 269 7.66 5.94 10.62
C GLN A 269 8.93 5.16 10.97
N GLU A 270 9.25 5.00 12.26
CA GLU A 270 10.35 4.12 12.67
C GLU A 270 10.02 2.64 12.36
N GLU A 271 8.80 2.14 12.62
CA GLU A 271 8.37 0.80 12.20
C GLU A 271 8.52 0.60 10.67
N LEU A 272 8.18 1.62 9.86
CA LEU A 272 8.31 1.58 8.40
C LEU A 272 9.78 1.49 7.96
N LYS A 273 10.66 2.24 8.61
CA LYS A 273 12.11 2.24 8.37
C LYS A 273 12.71 0.89 8.71
N ASP A 274 12.42 0.36 9.90
CA ASP A 274 12.80 -0.97 10.38
C ASP A 274 12.42 -2.08 9.38
N VAL A 275 11.18 -2.05 8.88
CA VAL A 275 10.66 -3.00 7.90
C VAL A 275 11.32 -2.82 6.52
N THR A 276 11.66 -1.58 6.15
CA THR A 276 12.36 -1.27 4.90
C THR A 276 13.80 -1.78 4.95
N GLU A 277 14.54 -1.60 6.05
CA GLU A 277 15.88 -2.17 6.22
C GLU A 277 15.86 -3.71 6.20
N LYS A 278 14.86 -4.35 6.82
CA LYS A 278 14.70 -5.81 6.80
C LYS A 278 14.36 -6.34 5.40
N ARG A 279 13.55 -5.60 4.64
CA ARG A 279 13.27 -5.88 3.22
C ARG A 279 14.55 -5.79 2.39
N ASP A 280 15.37 -4.76 2.60
CA ASP A 280 16.55 -4.49 1.78
C ASP A 280 17.65 -5.52 2.03
N LYS A 281 17.89 -5.90 3.29
CA LYS A 281 18.77 -7.04 3.64
C LYS A 281 18.32 -8.36 3.00
N ALA A 282 17.01 -8.63 2.96
CA ALA A 282 16.47 -9.82 2.29
C ALA A 282 16.67 -9.75 0.76
N TYR A 283 16.54 -8.57 0.16
CA TYR A 283 16.79 -8.36 -1.27
C TYR A 283 18.27 -8.50 -1.64
N GLU A 284 19.18 -7.93 -0.86
CA GLU A 284 20.63 -8.10 -0.98
C GLU A 284 21.03 -9.58 -0.88
N THR A 285 20.46 -10.31 0.09
CA THR A 285 20.67 -11.76 0.24
C THR A 285 20.23 -12.53 -1.02
N ILE A 286 19.09 -12.19 -1.62
CA ILE A 286 18.63 -12.78 -2.90
C ILE A 286 19.57 -12.44 -4.05
N GLN A 287 20.11 -11.21 -4.10
CA GLN A 287 21.06 -10.82 -5.13
C GLN A 287 22.38 -11.61 -5.02
N GLU A 288 22.93 -11.72 -3.82
CA GLU A 288 24.20 -12.44 -3.61
C GLU A 288 24.05 -13.96 -3.85
N LEU A 289 22.96 -14.59 -3.39
CA LEU A 289 22.68 -16.00 -3.70
C LEU A 289 22.53 -16.27 -5.21
N ARG A 290 21.93 -15.33 -5.96
CA ARG A 290 21.83 -15.43 -7.43
C ARG A 290 23.18 -15.26 -8.11
N LYS A 291 24.00 -14.33 -7.64
CA LYS A 291 25.36 -14.09 -8.12
C LYS A 291 26.24 -15.33 -7.88
N GLN A 292 26.24 -15.89 -6.67
CA GLN A 292 26.95 -17.12 -6.34
C GLN A 292 26.55 -18.28 -7.26
N ARG A 293 25.24 -18.52 -7.45
CA ARG A 293 24.73 -19.51 -8.42
C ARG A 293 25.22 -19.23 -9.85
N ASP A 294 25.29 -17.98 -10.28
CA ASP A 294 25.71 -17.61 -11.64
C ASP A 294 27.23 -17.75 -11.83
N GLU A 295 28.03 -17.50 -10.78
CA GLU A 295 29.47 -17.74 -10.69
C GLU A 295 29.79 -19.25 -10.69
N GLU A 296 29.08 -20.05 -9.88
CA GLU A 296 29.12 -21.52 -9.90
C GLU A 296 28.75 -22.10 -11.28
N ASN A 297 28.01 -21.35 -12.11
CA ASN A 297 27.62 -21.73 -13.45
C ASN A 297 28.40 -20.98 -14.56
N ALA A 298 29.47 -20.26 -14.22
CA ALA A 298 30.25 -19.47 -15.18
C ALA A 298 30.74 -20.30 -16.38
N TYR A 299 31.29 -21.50 -16.14
CA TYR A 299 31.72 -22.41 -17.20
C TYR A 299 30.59 -22.84 -18.14
N PHE A 300 29.37 -23.02 -17.63
CA PHE A 300 28.20 -23.32 -18.47
C PHE A 300 27.86 -22.14 -19.40
N PHE A 301 27.88 -20.91 -18.89
CA PHE A 301 27.60 -19.72 -19.71
C PHE A 301 28.71 -19.47 -20.76
N GLN A 302 29.98 -19.67 -20.39
CA GLN A 302 31.12 -19.60 -21.31
C GLN A 302 31.00 -20.64 -22.42
N SER A 303 30.79 -21.92 -22.08
CA SER A 303 30.58 -23.01 -23.05
C SER A 303 29.37 -22.75 -23.95
N ARG A 304 28.25 -22.26 -23.40
CA ARG A 304 27.07 -21.89 -24.19
C ARG A 304 27.37 -20.78 -25.20
N SER A 305 28.18 -19.79 -24.82
CA SER A 305 28.65 -18.73 -25.73
C SER A 305 29.55 -19.30 -26.83
N LEU A 306 30.50 -20.16 -26.47
CA LEU A 306 31.41 -20.83 -27.42
C LEU A 306 30.67 -21.74 -28.41
N LEU A 307 29.69 -22.52 -27.94
CA LEU A 307 28.83 -23.35 -28.81
C LEU A 307 28.00 -22.50 -29.78
N ASN A 308 27.60 -21.29 -29.40
CA ASN A 308 26.93 -20.37 -30.32
C ASN A 308 27.91 -19.80 -31.37
N LYS A 309 29.16 -19.49 -30.98
CA LYS A 309 30.23 -19.12 -31.94
C LYS A 309 30.50 -20.26 -32.92
N ALA A 310 30.66 -21.49 -32.44
CA ALA A 310 30.85 -22.68 -33.26
C ALA A 310 29.71 -22.88 -34.28
N LYS A 311 28.45 -22.69 -33.88
CA LYS A 311 27.29 -22.72 -34.79
C LYS A 311 27.34 -21.64 -35.86
N ILE A 312 27.79 -20.42 -35.53
CA ILE A 312 27.94 -19.32 -36.49
C ILE A 312 29.04 -19.64 -37.51
N VAL A 313 30.17 -20.20 -37.06
CA VAL A 313 31.28 -20.63 -37.94
C VAL A 313 30.84 -21.80 -38.84
N ALA A 314 30.14 -22.79 -38.28
CA ALA A 314 29.55 -23.91 -39.04
C ALA A 314 28.54 -23.43 -40.10
N ALA A 315 27.70 -22.45 -39.78
CA ALA A 315 26.75 -21.86 -40.73
C ALA A 315 27.46 -21.12 -41.89
N LYS A 316 28.65 -20.54 -41.63
CA LYS A 316 29.53 -19.96 -42.66
C LYS A 316 30.31 -21.00 -43.47
N LYS A 317 30.25 -22.28 -43.10
CA LYS A 317 31.01 -23.40 -43.67
C LYS A 317 32.54 -23.24 -43.60
N ASP A 318 33.04 -22.46 -42.64
CA ASP A 318 34.48 -22.34 -42.40
C ASP A 318 34.95 -23.53 -41.55
N ILE A 319 35.49 -24.54 -42.22
CA ILE A 319 35.91 -25.80 -41.59
C ILE A 319 37.16 -25.57 -40.72
N LYS A 320 38.11 -24.75 -41.18
CA LYS A 320 39.39 -24.52 -40.49
C LYS A 320 39.18 -23.76 -39.19
N ALA A 321 38.41 -22.66 -39.21
CA ALA A 321 38.11 -21.91 -38.00
C ALA A 321 37.27 -22.73 -36.99
N LEU A 322 36.49 -23.72 -37.46
CA LEU A 322 35.73 -24.62 -36.58
C LEU A 322 36.62 -25.71 -35.97
N GLU A 323 37.58 -26.23 -36.73
CA GLU A 323 38.61 -27.17 -36.29
C GLU A 323 39.52 -26.53 -35.24
N GLU A 324 40.05 -25.33 -35.50
CA GLU A 324 40.84 -24.54 -34.55
C GLU A 324 40.05 -24.25 -33.26
N LEU A 325 38.78 -23.85 -33.37
CA LEU A 325 37.93 -23.60 -32.21
C LEU A 325 37.66 -24.87 -31.38
N ALA A 326 37.53 -26.02 -32.03
CA ALA A 326 37.36 -27.31 -31.35
C ALA A 326 38.65 -27.77 -30.67
N ALA A 327 39.81 -27.65 -31.34
CA ALA A 327 41.11 -28.01 -30.79
C ALA A 327 41.45 -27.16 -29.55
N VAL A 328 41.31 -25.83 -29.65
CA VAL A 328 41.60 -24.90 -28.55
C VAL A 328 40.68 -25.14 -27.34
N GLU A 329 39.40 -25.50 -27.55
CA GLU A 329 38.50 -25.82 -26.44
C GLU A 329 38.82 -27.20 -25.83
N ALA A 330 39.20 -28.19 -26.65
CA ALA A 330 39.63 -29.50 -26.15
C ALA A 330 40.90 -29.38 -25.28
N GLU A 331 41.91 -28.62 -25.72
CA GLU A 331 43.12 -28.36 -24.93
C GLU A 331 42.80 -27.67 -23.59
N LYS A 332 41.96 -26.63 -23.60
CA LYS A 332 41.52 -25.95 -22.37
C LYS A 332 40.77 -26.89 -21.43
N PHE A 333 39.84 -27.69 -21.96
CA PHE A 333 39.12 -28.67 -21.16
C PHE A 333 40.08 -29.70 -20.55
N MET A 334 41.02 -30.23 -21.33
CA MET A 334 41.99 -31.22 -20.83
C MET A 334 42.98 -30.61 -19.83
N ALA A 335 43.36 -29.34 -19.97
CA ALA A 335 44.18 -28.63 -19.00
C ALA A 335 43.47 -28.47 -17.65
N LEU A 336 42.20 -28.04 -17.65
CA LEU A 336 41.36 -27.96 -16.45
C LEU A 336 41.10 -29.35 -15.85
N TRP A 337 40.75 -30.32 -16.69
CA TRP A 337 40.47 -31.70 -16.30
C TRP A 337 41.67 -32.36 -15.63
N ASN A 338 42.89 -32.14 -16.12
CA ASN A 338 44.09 -32.71 -15.50
C ASN A 338 44.55 -31.89 -14.28
N GLY A 339 44.50 -30.56 -14.36
CA GLY A 339 45.04 -29.64 -13.36
C GLY A 339 44.21 -29.49 -12.08
N ASP A 340 42.88 -29.49 -12.16
CA ASP A 340 42.01 -29.23 -11.00
C ASP A 340 41.11 -30.43 -10.64
N LYS A 341 41.21 -30.87 -9.38
CA LYS A 341 40.33 -31.91 -8.83
C LYS A 341 38.92 -31.38 -8.55
N ALA A 342 38.78 -30.14 -8.08
CA ALA A 342 37.46 -29.56 -7.76
C ALA A 342 36.61 -29.45 -9.03
N PHE A 343 37.21 -28.99 -10.14
CA PHE A 343 36.60 -29.03 -11.47
C PHE A 343 36.13 -30.42 -11.90
N ARG A 344 36.94 -31.48 -11.70
CA ARG A 344 36.54 -32.86 -12.03
C ARG A 344 35.35 -33.34 -11.19
N ASP A 345 35.44 -33.16 -9.88
CA ASP A 345 34.39 -33.59 -8.93
C ASP A 345 33.06 -32.86 -9.22
N ASP A 346 33.12 -31.55 -9.50
CA ASP A 346 31.97 -30.73 -9.89
C ASP A 346 31.39 -31.16 -11.25
N TYR A 347 32.23 -31.28 -12.29
CA TYR A 347 31.79 -31.72 -13.61
C TYR A 347 31.10 -33.10 -13.54
N GLU A 348 31.66 -34.02 -12.76
CA GLU A 348 31.06 -35.33 -12.50
C GLU A 348 29.67 -35.20 -11.84
N LYS A 349 29.56 -34.43 -10.74
CA LYS A 349 28.29 -34.17 -10.05
C LYS A 349 27.21 -33.67 -11.01
N ARG A 350 27.57 -32.78 -11.95
CA ARG A 350 26.65 -32.17 -12.93
C ARG A 350 26.19 -33.12 -14.04
N ILE A 351 26.96 -34.15 -14.37
CA ILE A 351 26.57 -35.12 -15.41
C ILE A 351 25.70 -36.26 -14.87
N LEU A 352 25.74 -36.58 -13.56
CA LEU A 352 25.00 -37.70 -12.95
C LEU A 352 23.52 -37.73 -13.35
N MET A 353 22.80 -36.61 -13.18
CA MET A 353 21.38 -36.50 -13.50
C MET A 353 21.08 -36.74 -15.00
N SER A 354 22.06 -36.53 -15.89
CA SER A 354 21.95 -36.88 -17.31
C SER A 354 22.46 -38.28 -17.66
N LEU A 355 23.26 -38.91 -16.82
CA LEU A 355 23.57 -40.33 -16.94
C LEU A 355 22.31 -41.13 -16.56
N ASP A 356 21.65 -40.77 -15.45
CA ASP A 356 20.33 -41.31 -15.08
C ASP A 356 19.27 -41.15 -16.16
N GLY A 357 19.08 -39.94 -16.68
CA GLY A 357 18.11 -39.69 -17.75
C GLY A 357 18.39 -40.43 -19.07
N ARG A 358 19.58 -41.04 -19.21
CA ARG A 358 19.97 -41.90 -20.34
C ARG A 358 20.13 -43.37 -19.93
N GLN A 359 19.79 -43.74 -18.70
CA GLN A 359 19.97 -45.08 -18.13
C GLN A 359 21.43 -45.58 -18.25
N LEU A 360 22.39 -44.69 -17.98
CA LEU A 360 23.82 -45.00 -17.96
C LEU A 360 24.34 -45.01 -16.52
N SER A 361 25.22 -45.97 -16.20
CA SER A 361 25.93 -46.02 -14.91
C SER A 361 27.07 -44.99 -14.88
N ARG A 362 27.74 -44.82 -13.73
CA ARG A 362 28.78 -43.78 -13.53
C ARG A 362 29.93 -43.85 -14.54
N ASP A 363 30.29 -45.07 -14.96
CA ASP A 363 31.29 -45.39 -16.00
C ASP A 363 30.76 -45.21 -17.45
N GLY A 364 29.57 -44.61 -17.65
CA GLY A 364 28.98 -44.35 -18.96
C GLY A 364 28.41 -45.56 -19.70
N ARG A 365 28.53 -46.78 -19.15
CA ARG A 365 27.92 -48.01 -19.69
C ARG A 365 26.40 -48.01 -19.48
N ILE A 366 25.67 -48.77 -20.30
CA ILE A 366 24.23 -49.00 -20.10
C ILE A 366 24.03 -49.69 -18.74
N ARG A 367 23.08 -49.16 -17.96
CA ARG A 367 22.74 -49.64 -16.63
C ARG A 367 21.96 -50.95 -16.70
N ASN A 368 22.28 -51.90 -15.82
CA ASN A 368 21.48 -53.13 -15.69
C ASN A 368 20.08 -52.81 -15.11
N PRO A 369 19.01 -53.52 -15.50
CA PRO A 369 17.64 -53.22 -15.05
C PRO A 369 17.45 -53.16 -13.52
N ASP A 370 18.27 -53.88 -12.75
CA ASP A 370 18.21 -53.96 -11.28
C ASP A 370 19.07 -52.90 -10.56
N GLU A 371 19.85 -52.09 -11.28
CA GLU A 371 20.71 -51.05 -10.70
C GLU A 371 19.91 -49.77 -10.36
N LYS A 372 20.18 -49.21 -9.16
CA LYS A 372 19.51 -48.00 -8.66
C LYS A 372 19.95 -46.73 -9.42
N PRO A 373 19.11 -45.68 -9.46
CA PRO A 373 19.52 -44.34 -9.91
C PRO A 373 20.77 -43.79 -9.19
N LEU A 374 21.60 -43.07 -9.93
CA LEU A 374 22.80 -42.38 -9.42
C LEU A 374 22.42 -41.14 -8.60
N VAL A 375 21.32 -40.49 -8.98
CA VAL A 375 20.66 -39.40 -8.27
C VAL A 375 19.29 -39.90 -7.80
N THR A 376 19.18 -40.22 -6.52
CA THR A 376 17.87 -40.29 -5.86
C THR A 376 17.32 -38.87 -5.72
N PRO A 377 16.08 -38.58 -6.20
CA PRO A 377 15.45 -37.31 -5.91
C PRO A 377 15.20 -37.22 -4.40
N ASP A 378 15.81 -36.24 -3.73
CA ASP A 378 15.49 -35.96 -2.33
C ASP A 378 14.05 -35.48 -2.23
N VAL A 379 13.17 -36.41 -1.87
CA VAL A 379 11.86 -36.09 -1.31
C VAL A 379 12.13 -35.36 -0.01
N LEU A 380 11.86 -34.05 0.00
CA LEU A 380 11.93 -33.21 1.19
C LEU A 380 11.15 -33.86 2.34
N VAL A 381 11.87 -34.49 3.28
CA VAL A 381 11.30 -35.01 4.52
C VAL A 381 10.96 -33.79 5.40
N PRO A 382 9.70 -33.57 5.80
CA PRO A 382 9.37 -32.53 6.75
C PRO A 382 10.04 -32.82 8.09
N LEU A 383 10.83 -31.87 8.59
CA LEU A 383 11.51 -31.97 9.88
C LEU A 383 10.47 -32.22 10.99
N GLN A 384 10.51 -33.41 11.60
CA GLN A 384 9.65 -33.74 12.73
C GLN A 384 10.14 -33.06 14.01
N THR A 385 9.17 -32.74 14.87
CA THR A 385 9.31 -31.94 16.09
C THR A 385 10.31 -32.52 17.09
N GLU A 386 11.27 -31.71 17.54
CA GLU A 386 12.12 -32.05 18.68
C GLU A 386 11.27 -32.35 19.92
N THR A 387 11.44 -33.53 20.51
CA THR A 387 10.85 -33.86 21.82
C THR A 387 11.94 -34.35 22.77
N ILE A 388 11.98 -33.66 23.91
CA ILE A 388 12.94 -33.66 25.02
C ILE A 388 13.40 -35.05 25.52
N LEU A 389 14.68 -35.12 25.88
CA LEU A 389 15.39 -36.26 26.52
C LEU A 389 14.99 -36.51 27.99
N ARG A 390 14.80 -37.78 28.41
CA ARG A 390 15.46 -38.45 29.59
C ARG A 390 15.00 -39.92 29.82
N PRO A 391 15.64 -40.77 30.67
CA PRO A 391 16.15 -42.05 30.16
C PRO A 391 15.87 -43.35 30.96
N ASN A 392 16.02 -44.49 30.24
CA ASN A 392 16.62 -45.78 30.63
C ASN A 392 16.13 -46.58 31.87
N SER A 393 15.60 -47.79 31.63
CA SER A 393 15.84 -48.95 32.52
C SER A 393 15.70 -50.34 31.86
N ARG A 394 16.81 -51.09 31.86
CA ARG A 394 17.02 -52.55 32.04
C ARG A 394 16.04 -53.60 31.43
N GLN A 395 16.64 -54.43 30.57
CA GLN A 395 16.32 -55.84 30.24
C GLN A 395 16.27 -56.78 31.48
N PRO A 396 15.73 -58.04 31.45
CA PRO A 396 16.16 -59.09 30.50
C PRO A 396 15.16 -60.19 30.01
N LYS A 397 15.62 -60.89 28.95
CA LYS A 397 15.35 -62.26 28.42
C LYS A 397 14.23 -63.14 28.99
N GLU A 398 13.52 -63.83 28.07
CA GLU A 398 13.52 -65.32 28.03
C GLU A 398 13.22 -65.88 26.61
N GLU A 399 13.54 -67.15 26.37
CA GLU A 399 13.43 -67.85 25.08
C GLU A 399 12.26 -68.86 25.06
N ALA A 400 11.61 -69.10 23.91
CA ALA A 400 11.14 -70.42 23.49
C ALA A 400 10.59 -70.44 22.04
N LYS A 401 10.73 -71.60 21.37
CA LYS A 401 10.25 -71.87 20.01
C LYS A 401 8.80 -72.36 20.01
N SER A 402 8.04 -72.06 18.94
CA SER A 402 7.60 -73.09 17.97
C SER A 402 6.64 -72.54 16.90
N SER A 403 6.59 -73.24 15.76
CA SER A 403 5.60 -73.11 14.68
C SER A 403 4.99 -74.51 14.45
N PRO A 404 3.82 -74.70 13.79
CA PRO A 404 3.76 -74.57 12.32
C PRO A 404 2.40 -74.10 11.73
N LYS A 405 2.32 -74.06 10.38
CA LYS A 405 1.21 -73.58 9.53
C LYS A 405 0.24 -74.69 9.07
N LYS A 406 -0.85 -74.27 8.37
CA LYS A 406 -1.81 -75.03 7.50
C LYS A 406 -2.87 -75.85 8.26
N ARG A 407 -4.07 -76.20 7.73
CA ARG A 407 -4.78 -76.12 6.41
C ARG A 407 -6.27 -75.71 6.68
N VAL A 408 -7.18 -75.38 5.75
CA VAL A 408 -7.22 -74.68 4.43
C VAL A 408 -8.70 -74.71 3.89
N GLN A 409 -9.08 -73.88 2.89
CA GLN A 409 -10.26 -74.02 1.98
C GLN A 409 -11.68 -73.73 2.55
N LYS A 410 -12.73 -73.40 1.78
CA LYS A 410 -13.06 -73.32 0.32
C LYS A 410 -14.31 -72.39 0.14
N ASP A 411 -14.79 -71.87 -1.00
CA ASP A 411 -14.40 -71.90 -2.43
C ASP A 411 -15.10 -70.75 -3.23
N ALA A 412 -14.65 -70.52 -4.47
CA ALA A 412 -15.38 -70.20 -5.73
C ALA A 412 -16.71 -69.37 -5.80
N GLU A 413 -17.06 -68.66 -6.89
CA GLU A 413 -16.35 -67.98 -8.00
C GLU A 413 -17.37 -67.22 -8.90
N THR A 414 -16.92 -66.18 -9.66
CA THR A 414 -17.34 -65.69 -11.02
C THR A 414 -18.81 -65.76 -11.57
N LYS A 415 -19.30 -65.01 -12.59
CA LYS A 415 -18.76 -64.07 -13.62
C LYS A 415 -19.89 -63.24 -14.32
N VAL A 416 -19.56 -62.05 -14.86
CA VAL A 416 -19.98 -61.44 -16.18
C VAL A 416 -21.48 -61.25 -16.53
N MET A 417 -21.90 -60.04 -16.97
CA MET A 417 -22.16 -59.68 -18.40
C MET A 417 -22.44 -58.17 -18.59
N ASP A 418 -22.51 -57.71 -19.85
CA ASP A 418 -22.49 -56.31 -20.32
C ASP A 418 -23.59 -56.04 -21.39
N SER A 419 -23.81 -54.77 -21.75
CA SER A 419 -24.43 -54.22 -22.98
C SER A 419 -25.97 -53.97 -23.13
N LYS A 420 -26.28 -52.67 -23.36
CA LYS A 420 -27.11 -52.05 -24.46
C LYS A 420 -28.64 -51.72 -24.37
N SER A 421 -28.89 -50.40 -24.45
CA SER A 421 -29.92 -49.62 -25.22
C SER A 421 -31.42 -49.46 -24.79
N PRO A 422 -32.10 -48.34 -25.18
CA PRO A 422 -33.46 -47.91 -24.74
C PRO A 422 -34.50 -47.91 -25.93
N PRO A 423 -35.68 -47.22 -25.95
CA PRO A 423 -36.43 -46.43 -24.94
C PRO A 423 -37.96 -46.74 -24.85
N GLU A 424 -38.75 -45.80 -24.27
CA GLU A 424 -40.18 -45.47 -24.53
C GLU A 424 -41.25 -45.73 -23.42
N ASN A 425 -42.40 -45.05 -23.53
CA ASN A 425 -43.31 -44.58 -22.47
C ASN A 425 -44.51 -45.50 -22.13
N VAL A 426 -45.17 -45.27 -20.97
CA VAL A 426 -46.64 -45.03 -20.78
C VAL A 426 -46.97 -44.78 -19.28
N VAL A 427 -48.18 -44.31 -18.95
CA VAL A 427 -48.58 -43.49 -17.77
C VAL A 427 -49.62 -44.17 -16.85
N ALA A 428 -49.77 -43.65 -15.61
CA ALA A 428 -50.84 -43.86 -14.60
C ALA A 428 -50.70 -45.10 -13.67
N GLU A 429 -51.13 -45.12 -12.39
CA GLU A 429 -51.77 -44.11 -11.51
C GLU A 429 -51.56 -44.50 -10.00
N LYS A 430 -51.56 -43.53 -9.06
CA LYS A 430 -51.85 -43.64 -7.59
C LYS A 430 -51.08 -44.69 -6.70
N ASP A 431 -50.83 -44.50 -5.41
CA ASP A 431 -51.39 -43.57 -4.41
C ASP A 431 -50.47 -43.37 -3.16
N THR A 432 -50.85 -42.43 -2.29
CA THR A 432 -50.47 -42.25 -0.86
C THR A 432 -49.10 -41.74 -0.36
N SER A 433 -49.23 -40.70 0.49
CA SER A 433 -48.48 -40.39 1.73
C SER A 433 -47.19 -39.54 1.67
N ALA A 434 -47.25 -38.45 2.44
CA ALA A 434 -46.29 -37.36 2.47
C ALA A 434 -45.02 -37.67 3.30
N SER A 435 -43.85 -37.45 2.70
CA SER A 435 -42.62 -37.03 3.37
C SER A 435 -41.70 -36.30 2.38
N THR A 436 -40.58 -35.74 2.85
CA THR A 436 -39.46 -35.15 2.07
C THR A 436 -39.73 -33.94 1.13
N LYS A 437 -40.46 -32.92 1.63
CA LYS A 437 -40.36 -31.53 1.08
C LYS A 437 -38.96 -30.86 1.23
N ALA A 438 -37.96 -31.57 1.74
CA ALA A 438 -36.64 -31.02 2.12
C ALA A 438 -35.59 -30.98 1.01
N ASP A 439 -35.68 -31.81 -0.04
CA ASP A 439 -34.58 -31.93 -1.03
C ASP A 439 -34.84 -31.21 -2.36
N SER A 440 -36.10 -30.91 -2.68
CA SER A 440 -36.45 -30.04 -3.82
C SER A 440 -35.94 -28.60 -3.65
N ALA A 441 -35.81 -28.10 -2.40
CA ALA A 441 -35.32 -26.76 -2.13
C ALA A 441 -33.79 -26.67 -2.33
N LYS A 442 -33.04 -27.57 -1.69
CA LYS A 442 -31.57 -27.65 -1.76
C LYS A 442 -31.04 -27.81 -3.19
N LEU A 443 -31.77 -28.52 -4.06
CA LEU A 443 -31.37 -28.74 -5.45
C LEU A 443 -31.60 -27.50 -6.33
N LYS A 444 -32.57 -26.64 -5.99
CA LYS A 444 -32.75 -25.32 -6.62
C LYS A 444 -31.73 -24.28 -6.12
N GLU A 445 -31.35 -24.37 -4.86
CA GLU A 445 -30.32 -23.52 -4.24
C GLU A 445 -28.94 -23.77 -4.87
N LYS A 446 -28.48 -25.04 -4.92
CA LYS A 446 -27.22 -25.42 -5.58
C LYS A 446 -27.12 -24.95 -7.04
N LYS A 447 -28.22 -24.98 -7.81
CA LYS A 447 -28.24 -24.48 -9.19
C LYS A 447 -28.05 -22.96 -9.28
N ARG A 448 -28.60 -22.19 -8.32
CA ARG A 448 -28.38 -20.73 -8.23
C ARG A 448 -26.94 -20.41 -7.83
N GLU A 449 -26.35 -21.16 -6.92
CA GLU A 449 -24.94 -20.99 -6.53
C GLU A 449 -23.98 -21.27 -7.70
N GLU A 450 -24.23 -22.32 -8.48
CA GLU A 450 -23.43 -22.66 -9.66
C GLU A 450 -23.52 -21.57 -10.76
N GLU A 451 -24.71 -21.01 -10.97
CA GLU A 451 -24.94 -19.90 -11.91
C GLU A 451 -24.21 -18.62 -11.46
N ILE A 452 -24.29 -18.28 -10.17
CA ILE A 452 -23.54 -17.16 -9.57
C ILE A 452 -22.02 -17.38 -9.69
N ALA A 453 -21.53 -18.61 -9.49
CA ALA A 453 -20.11 -18.94 -9.65
C ALA A 453 -19.64 -18.76 -11.11
N LYS A 454 -20.43 -19.24 -12.09
CA LYS A 454 -20.17 -19.03 -13.52
C LYS A 454 -20.18 -17.55 -13.91
N ALA A 455 -21.14 -16.77 -13.40
CA ALA A 455 -21.20 -15.32 -13.61
C ALA A 455 -19.98 -14.58 -13.03
N LYS A 456 -19.55 -14.93 -11.81
CA LYS A 456 -18.32 -14.39 -11.20
C LYS A 456 -17.08 -14.71 -12.03
N GLN A 457 -16.93 -15.96 -12.48
CA GLN A 457 -15.79 -16.37 -13.31
C GLN A 457 -15.78 -15.68 -14.69
N ALA A 458 -16.95 -15.40 -15.28
CA ALA A 458 -17.07 -14.63 -16.52
C ALA A 458 -16.67 -13.15 -16.34
N LEU A 459 -17.08 -12.52 -15.24
CA LEU A 459 -16.67 -11.15 -14.90
C LEU A 459 -15.16 -11.06 -14.61
N GLU A 460 -14.59 -12.05 -13.94
CA GLU A 460 -13.14 -12.12 -13.69
C GLU A 460 -12.34 -12.26 -14.99
N ARG A 461 -12.79 -13.10 -15.94
CA ARG A 461 -12.19 -13.19 -17.28
C ARG A 461 -12.27 -11.86 -18.03
N LYS A 462 -13.41 -11.16 -17.98
CA LYS A 462 -13.54 -9.81 -18.58
C LYS A 462 -12.58 -8.80 -17.95
N LYS A 463 -12.43 -8.79 -16.62
CA LYS A 463 -11.45 -7.94 -15.91
C LYS A 463 -10.01 -8.24 -16.35
N LYS A 464 -9.62 -9.53 -16.37
CA LYS A 464 -8.28 -9.96 -16.81
C LYS A 464 -7.96 -9.59 -18.27
N MET A 465 -8.96 -9.55 -19.16
CA MET A 465 -8.78 -9.10 -20.54
C MET A 465 -8.64 -7.57 -20.64
N ALA A 466 -9.43 -6.81 -19.87
CA ALA A 466 -9.33 -5.35 -19.80
C ALA A 466 -7.98 -4.89 -19.20
N GLU A 467 -7.52 -5.56 -18.14
CA GLU A 467 -6.23 -5.30 -17.49
C GLU A 467 -5.05 -5.56 -18.44
N LYS A 468 -5.08 -6.68 -19.20
CA LYS A 468 -4.09 -6.95 -20.25
C LYS A 468 -4.10 -5.90 -21.37
N ALA A 469 -5.27 -5.38 -21.74
CA ALA A 469 -5.38 -4.30 -22.72
C ALA A 469 -4.78 -2.98 -22.19
N ALA A 470 -5.09 -2.62 -20.93
CA ALA A 470 -4.55 -1.44 -20.27
C ALA A 470 -3.02 -1.51 -20.10
N ALA A 471 -2.48 -2.65 -19.67
CA ALA A 471 -1.04 -2.87 -19.56
C ALA A 471 -0.34 -2.74 -20.94
N LYS A 472 -0.94 -3.27 -22.01
CA LYS A 472 -0.41 -3.15 -23.38
C LYS A 472 -0.47 -1.70 -23.89
N ALA A 473 -1.46 -0.91 -23.48
CA ALA A 473 -1.55 0.52 -23.78
C ALA A 473 -0.47 1.32 -23.03
N ALA A 474 -0.29 1.07 -21.73
CA ALA A 474 0.74 1.72 -20.90
C ALA A 474 2.16 1.47 -21.44
N ILE A 475 2.48 0.22 -21.83
CA ILE A 475 3.78 -0.12 -22.43
C ILE A 475 4.01 0.60 -23.77
N ARG A 476 2.95 0.85 -24.56
CA ARG A 476 3.05 1.65 -25.80
C ARG A 476 3.32 3.12 -25.49
N ALA A 477 2.58 3.72 -24.57
CA ALA A 477 2.77 5.11 -24.15
C ALA A 477 4.18 5.35 -23.57
N GLN A 478 4.70 4.42 -22.75
CA GLN A 478 6.06 4.49 -22.22
C GLN A 478 7.11 4.45 -23.33
N LYS A 479 6.97 3.56 -24.32
CA LYS A 479 7.90 3.48 -25.46
C LYS A 479 7.83 4.70 -26.38
N GLU A 480 6.67 5.36 -26.48
CA GLU A 480 6.54 6.61 -27.24
C GLU A 480 7.21 7.78 -26.49
N ALA A 481 7.01 7.88 -25.17
CA ALA A 481 7.69 8.87 -24.34
C ALA A 481 9.21 8.68 -24.35
N GLU A 482 9.70 7.43 -24.29
CA GLU A 482 11.13 7.11 -24.38
C GLU A 482 11.73 7.51 -25.74
N LYS A 483 10.98 7.35 -26.84
CA LYS A 483 11.41 7.84 -28.16
C LYS A 483 11.53 9.37 -28.19
N LYS A 484 10.50 10.09 -27.71
CA LYS A 484 10.52 11.56 -27.66
C LYS A 484 11.65 12.09 -26.79
N LEU A 485 11.95 11.42 -25.67
CA LEU A 485 13.11 11.77 -24.83
C LEU A 485 14.44 11.55 -25.56
N LYS A 486 14.62 10.43 -26.29
CA LYS A 486 15.84 10.20 -27.09
C LYS A 486 15.98 11.20 -28.24
N GLU A 487 14.88 11.59 -28.85
CA GLU A 487 14.83 12.60 -29.91
C GLU A 487 15.23 13.98 -29.39
N ILE A 488 14.71 14.40 -28.23
CA ILE A 488 15.11 15.63 -27.52
C ILE A 488 16.60 15.59 -27.11
N ILE A 489 17.08 14.47 -26.56
CA ILE A 489 18.48 14.29 -26.17
C ILE A 489 19.40 14.39 -27.40
N CYS A 490 19.02 13.78 -28.52
CA CYS A 490 19.77 13.85 -29.77
C CYS A 490 19.83 15.29 -30.31
N PHE A 491 18.70 16.01 -30.30
CA PHE A 491 18.64 17.43 -30.69
C PHE A 491 19.53 18.32 -29.82
N SER A 492 19.54 18.08 -28.50
CA SER A 492 20.39 18.83 -27.57
C SER A 492 21.89 18.55 -27.73
N PHE A 493 22.27 17.32 -28.14
CA PHE A 493 23.66 16.99 -28.46
C PHE A 493 24.12 17.64 -29.77
N SER A 494 23.26 17.68 -30.80
CA SER A 494 23.56 18.36 -32.06
C SER A 494 23.70 19.88 -31.92
N LEU A 495 23.04 20.49 -30.93
CA LEU A 495 23.16 21.93 -30.64
C LEU A 495 24.42 22.30 -29.85
N PHE A 496 25.19 21.32 -29.35
CA PHE A 496 26.38 21.53 -28.51
C PHE A 496 27.70 21.17 -29.22
N CYS A 497 27.64 20.81 -30.52
CA CYS A 497 28.78 20.43 -31.35
C CYS A 497 28.89 21.26 -32.64
N PHE A 498 28.43 22.51 -32.60
CA PHE A 498 28.57 23.52 -33.65
C PHE A 498 29.15 24.82 -33.07
#